data_AF-C1D1C5-F1
#
_entry.id   AF-C1D1C5-F1
#
_cell.length_a   1.000
_cell.length_b   1.000
_cell.length_c   1.000
_cell.angle_alpha   90.00
_cell.angle_beta   90.00
_cell.angle_gamma   90.00
#
_symmetry.space_group_name_H-M   'P 1'
#
loop_
_entity.id
_entity.type
_entity.pdbx_description
1 polymer ?
#
loop_
_entity_poly.entity_id
_entity_poly.type
_entity_poly.pdbx_seq_one_letter_code
_entity_poly.pdbx_strand_id
1 'polypeptide(L)'
;MKPQRFLPRLSAGFLPVTLLSAALLTTACGSKAEPDLTARLLFTATGTYDARADEKIRLGAGRRRAIWHRNPPLPGQTVTVEYNSEARPAIWAVTVRAPGSLQAELLKGNSVFRTVRTPQGPGRLFTSGRLRDVLLRPVPGGLQLLTRGYATQYDNRQLPAFRPAD
;
A
#
# COMPACT_ATOMS: atom_id res chain seq x y z
N MET A 1 36.89 -24.13 63.90
CA MET A 1 37.75 -22.97 64.26
C MET A 1 37.05 -21.68 63.80
N LYS A 2 36.64 -20.82 64.75
CA LYS A 2 36.30 -19.38 64.60
C LYS A 2 37.63 -18.56 64.54
N PRO A 3 37.71 -17.24 64.22
CA PRO A 3 36.73 -16.13 64.42
C PRO A 3 36.57 -15.12 63.24
N GLN A 4 35.41 -14.45 63.06
CA GLN A 4 35.03 -13.07 63.47
C GLN A 4 36.01 -11.90 63.17
N ARG A 5 35.47 -10.83 62.55
CA ARG A 5 35.48 -9.40 63.00
C ARG A 5 34.70 -8.56 61.96
N PHE A 6 33.56 -7.94 62.27
CA PHE A 6 33.27 -6.68 63.02
C PHE A 6 33.57 -5.37 62.29
N LEU A 7 32.54 -4.48 62.32
CA LEU A 7 32.26 -3.22 61.60
C LEU A 7 33.26 -2.06 61.87
N PRO A 8 33.13 -0.89 61.18
CA PRO A 8 32.29 0.18 61.75
C PRO A 8 31.46 1.03 60.75
N ARG A 9 30.40 1.62 61.31
CA ARG A 9 29.63 2.79 60.83
C ARG A 9 30.45 4.07 60.90
N LEU A 10 30.29 4.99 59.93
CA LEU A 10 30.36 6.46 60.02
C LEU A 10 29.75 6.98 58.69
N SER A 11 29.07 8.12 58.52
CA SER A 11 28.41 9.12 59.36
C SER A 11 27.62 10.03 58.40
N ALA A 12 26.58 10.68 58.93
CA ALA A 12 25.66 11.57 58.23
C ALA A 12 26.33 12.81 57.59
N GLY A 13 25.71 13.34 56.52
CA GLY A 13 26.08 14.61 55.90
C GLY A 13 24.98 15.17 54.99
N PHE A 14 24.13 16.02 55.56
CA PHE A 14 23.44 17.22 55.04
C PHE A 14 23.09 17.41 53.53
N LEU A 15 21.81 17.76 53.31
CA LEU A 15 21.14 18.49 52.18
C LEU A 15 21.85 19.82 51.77
N PRO A 16 21.52 20.60 50.68
CA PRO A 16 20.31 20.63 49.83
C PRO A 16 20.48 20.94 48.30
N VAL A 17 19.36 20.83 47.55
CA VAL A 17 18.87 21.63 46.39
C VAL A 17 19.82 21.98 45.21
N THR A 18 19.53 21.39 44.04
CA THR A 18 19.49 22.11 42.74
C THR A 18 18.42 21.51 41.83
N LEU A 19 17.47 22.34 41.42
CA LEU A 19 16.52 22.09 40.33
C LEU A 19 17.27 21.89 39.00
N LEU A 20 16.88 20.92 38.16
CA LEU A 20 16.82 21.10 36.71
C LEU A 20 16.04 19.97 36.01
N SER A 21 14.83 20.33 35.55
CA SER A 21 14.28 19.99 34.23
C SER A 21 14.51 18.58 33.65
N ALA A 22 13.49 17.72 33.77
CA ALA A 22 13.25 16.66 32.77
C ALA A 22 11.75 16.38 32.59
N ALA A 23 10.96 17.44 32.49
CA ALA A 23 9.59 17.37 31.96
C ALA A 23 9.65 17.47 30.43
N LEU A 24 9.96 16.37 29.73
CA LEU A 24 9.96 16.31 28.25
C LEU A 24 9.80 14.88 27.69
N LEU A 25 9.02 14.03 28.38
CA LEU A 25 8.62 12.71 27.86
C LEU A 25 7.11 12.65 27.56
N THR A 26 6.54 13.72 27.03
CA THR A 26 5.29 13.63 26.25
C THR A 26 5.66 13.37 24.80
N THR A 27 6.22 12.21 24.51
CA THR A 27 6.20 11.69 23.13
C THR A 27 4.74 11.44 22.79
N ALA A 28 4.14 12.42 22.10
CA ALA A 28 2.83 12.29 21.51
C ALA A 28 2.84 11.09 20.57
N CYS A 29 2.36 9.95 21.09
CA CYS A 29 2.08 8.76 20.33
C CYS A 29 0.80 9.05 19.52
N GLY A 30 0.94 9.88 18.48
CA GLY A 30 -0.15 10.18 17.56
C GLY A 30 -0.55 8.88 16.86
N SER A 31 -1.85 8.55 16.91
CA SER A 31 -2.41 7.46 16.13
C SER A 31 -2.02 7.66 14.66
N LYS A 32 -1.27 6.72 14.08
CA LYS A 32 -0.96 6.75 12.65
C LYS A 32 -2.28 6.82 11.89
N ALA A 33 -2.52 7.94 11.21
CA ALA A 33 -3.68 8.09 10.36
C ALA A 33 -3.73 6.91 9.38
N GLU A 34 -4.90 6.30 9.26
CA GLU A 34 -5.08 5.17 8.35
C GLU A 34 -4.78 5.64 6.91
N PRO A 35 -4.00 4.87 6.12
CA PRO A 35 -3.71 5.28 4.76
C PRO A 35 -5.01 5.43 3.96
N ASP A 36 -5.11 6.54 3.23
CA ASP A 36 -6.20 6.76 2.28
C ASP A 36 -6.27 5.64 1.23
N LEU A 37 -7.40 5.53 0.55
CA LEU A 37 -7.64 4.42 -0.38
C LEU A 37 -6.62 4.35 -1.52
N THR A 38 -6.16 5.49 -2.03
CA THR A 38 -5.15 5.53 -3.09
C THR A 38 -3.80 5.04 -2.56
N ALA A 39 -3.41 5.43 -1.35
CA ALA A 39 -2.22 4.92 -0.70
C ALA A 39 -2.32 3.41 -0.47
N ARG A 40 -3.46 2.93 0.03
CA ARG A 40 -3.70 1.50 0.26
C ARG A 40 -3.66 0.68 -1.02
N LEU A 41 -4.23 1.19 -2.11
CA LEU A 41 -4.13 0.59 -3.44
C LEU A 41 -2.67 0.48 -3.88
N LEU A 42 -1.89 1.55 -3.78
CA LEU A 42 -0.49 1.55 -4.19
C LEU A 42 0.36 0.64 -3.30
N PHE A 43 0.14 0.64 -1.99
CA PHE A 43 0.79 -0.29 -1.06
C PHE A 43 0.45 -1.75 -1.37
N THR A 44 -0.79 -2.03 -1.79
CA THR A 44 -1.22 -3.36 -2.26
C THR A 44 -0.50 -3.73 -3.56
N ALA A 45 -0.47 -2.82 -4.53
CA ALA A 45 0.19 -3.04 -5.82
C ALA A 45 1.70 -3.29 -5.66
N THR A 46 2.39 -2.56 -4.78
CA THR A 46 3.83 -2.66 -4.55
C THR A 46 4.25 -3.75 -3.57
N GLY A 47 3.29 -4.37 -2.87
CA GLY A 47 3.51 -5.60 -2.11
C GLY A 47 3.64 -5.46 -0.60
N THR A 48 3.22 -4.33 -0.06
CA THR A 48 3.19 -4.09 1.39
C THR A 48 2.36 -5.14 2.14
N TYR A 49 1.33 -5.70 1.49
CA TYR A 49 0.41 -6.67 2.09
C TYR A 49 0.68 -8.14 1.67
N ASP A 50 1.73 -8.42 0.89
CA ASP A 50 1.99 -9.75 0.30
C ASP A 50 2.21 -10.86 1.34
N ALA A 51 2.73 -10.52 2.51
CA ALA A 51 2.91 -11.47 3.61
C ALA A 51 1.57 -12.06 4.09
N ARG A 52 0.46 -11.34 3.86
CA ARG A 52 -0.90 -11.71 4.25
C ARG A 52 -1.74 -12.22 3.08
N ALA A 53 -1.14 -12.39 1.88
CA ALA A 53 -1.85 -12.98 0.75
C ALA A 53 -2.23 -14.42 1.07
N ASP A 54 -3.46 -14.78 0.70
CA ASP A 54 -3.96 -16.14 0.85
C ASP A 54 -3.22 -17.10 -0.10
N GLU A 55 -2.91 -16.62 -1.31
CA GLU A 55 -2.17 -17.37 -2.32
C GLU A 55 -1.09 -16.53 -2.99
N LYS A 56 0.02 -17.18 -3.34
CA LYS A 56 1.12 -16.60 -4.11
C LYS A 56 1.54 -17.57 -5.21
N ILE A 57 1.36 -17.17 -6.46
CA ILE A 57 1.56 -18.01 -7.64
C ILE A 57 2.69 -17.43 -8.51
N ARG A 58 3.56 -18.31 -9.03
CA ARG A 58 4.54 -17.96 -10.06
C ARG A 58 3.94 -18.29 -11.42
N LEU A 59 3.85 -17.30 -12.31
CA LEU A 59 3.25 -17.43 -13.63
C LEU A 59 4.31 -17.64 -14.74
N GLY A 60 5.60 -17.61 -14.40
CA GLY A 60 6.72 -17.71 -15.34
C GLY A 60 7.22 -16.34 -15.82
N ALA A 61 8.43 -16.29 -16.41
CA ALA A 61 9.04 -15.09 -16.97
C ALA A 61 9.00 -13.84 -16.05
N GLY A 62 9.34 -14.04 -14.77
CA GLY A 62 9.30 -12.96 -13.76
C GLY A 62 7.90 -12.51 -13.33
N ARG A 63 6.82 -13.04 -13.93
CA ARG A 63 5.44 -12.70 -13.57
C ARG A 63 5.00 -13.49 -12.35
N ARG A 64 4.38 -12.79 -11.40
CA ARG A 64 3.85 -13.33 -10.15
C ARG A 64 2.43 -12.84 -9.92
N ARG A 65 1.69 -13.59 -9.10
CA ARG A 65 0.34 -13.25 -8.67
C ARG A 65 0.22 -13.42 -7.16
N ALA A 66 -0.38 -12.45 -6.49
CA ALA A 66 -0.81 -12.55 -5.10
C ALA A 66 -2.33 -12.37 -5.05
N ILE A 67 -3.01 -13.18 -4.22
CA ILE A 67 -4.47 -13.21 -4.12
C ILE A 67 -4.88 -13.09 -2.66
N TRP A 68 -5.88 -12.26 -2.39
CA TRP A 68 -6.54 -12.13 -1.10
C TRP A 68 -8.05 -12.30 -1.30
N HIS A 69 -8.65 -13.25 -0.59
CA HIS A 69 -10.09 -13.50 -0.58
C HIS A 69 -10.67 -13.67 0.84
N ARG A 70 -9.84 -13.91 1.87
CA ARG A 70 -10.30 -13.95 3.28
C ARG A 70 -10.27 -12.58 3.93
N ASN A 71 -9.17 -11.85 3.77
CA ASN A 71 -9.00 -10.51 4.33
C ASN A 71 -8.34 -9.59 3.29
N PRO A 72 -9.10 -9.16 2.26
CA PRO A 72 -8.58 -8.36 1.18
C PRO A 72 -8.16 -6.95 1.66
N PRO A 73 -7.01 -6.44 1.19
CA PRO A 73 -6.51 -5.12 1.60
C PRO A 73 -7.30 -3.96 0.96
N LEU A 74 -8.19 -4.23 0.00
CA LEU A 74 -9.03 -3.23 -0.66
C LEU A 74 -10.50 -3.64 -0.55
N PRO A 75 -11.45 -2.67 -0.61
CA PRO A 75 -12.87 -2.96 -0.64
C PRO A 75 -13.22 -3.87 -1.83
N GLY A 76 -13.64 -5.10 -1.54
CA GLY A 76 -14.02 -6.10 -2.52
C GLY A 76 -14.03 -7.51 -1.93
N GLN A 77 -14.60 -8.46 -2.68
CA GLN A 77 -14.59 -9.87 -2.27
C GLN A 77 -13.25 -10.55 -2.53
N THR A 78 -12.56 -10.14 -3.58
CA THR A 78 -11.25 -10.69 -3.94
C THR A 78 -10.39 -9.62 -4.55
N VAL A 79 -9.15 -9.53 -4.07
CA VAL A 79 -8.11 -8.67 -4.63
C VAL A 79 -7.04 -9.57 -5.22
N THR A 80 -6.69 -9.34 -6.47
CA THR A 80 -5.61 -10.06 -7.16
C THR A 80 -4.62 -9.04 -7.68
N VAL A 81 -3.34 -9.19 -7.32
CA VAL A 81 -2.25 -8.39 -7.86
C VAL A 81 -1.42 -9.27 -8.76
N GLU A 82 -1.31 -8.91 -10.03
CA GLU A 82 -0.33 -9.49 -10.94
C GLU A 82 0.79 -8.49 -11.19
N TYR A 83 2.02 -8.95 -11.13
CA TYR A 83 3.19 -8.07 -11.19
C TYR A 83 4.41 -8.76 -11.77
N ASN A 84 5.34 -7.94 -12.28
CA ASN A 84 6.70 -8.37 -12.59
C ASN A 84 7.55 -8.30 -11.32
N SER A 85 8.29 -9.36 -10.96
CA SER A 85 9.08 -9.38 -9.73
C SER A 85 10.29 -8.46 -9.72
N GLU A 86 10.83 -8.12 -10.88
CA GLU A 86 12.04 -7.28 -11.02
C GLU A 86 11.67 -5.80 -11.22
N ALA A 87 10.48 -5.52 -11.77
CA ALA A 87 10.02 -4.17 -12.07
C ALA A 87 8.67 -3.85 -11.43
N ARG A 88 8.38 -4.43 -10.25
CA ARG A 88 7.06 -4.36 -9.60
C ARG A 88 6.50 -2.95 -9.47
N PRO A 89 7.24 -1.90 -9.08
CA PRO A 89 6.66 -0.55 -8.95
C PRO A 89 6.07 -0.01 -10.27
N ALA A 90 6.58 -0.45 -11.41
CA ALA A 90 6.20 0.04 -12.74
C ALA A 90 5.31 -0.93 -13.54
N ILE A 91 5.35 -2.24 -13.21
CA ILE A 91 4.68 -3.30 -13.97
C ILE A 91 3.79 -4.11 -13.04
N TRP A 92 2.54 -3.65 -12.91
CA TRP A 92 1.52 -4.31 -12.12
C TRP A 92 0.10 -4.06 -12.64
N ALA A 93 -0.81 -4.98 -12.29
CA ALA A 93 -2.25 -4.84 -12.38
C ALA A 93 -2.91 -5.32 -11.08
N VAL A 94 -3.87 -4.55 -10.56
CA VAL A 94 -4.73 -4.92 -9.44
C VAL A 94 -6.14 -5.15 -9.98
N THR A 95 -6.66 -6.35 -9.79
CA THR A 95 -8.05 -6.71 -10.10
C THR A 95 -8.83 -6.86 -8.80
N VAL A 96 -10.00 -6.23 -8.71
CA VAL A 96 -10.89 -6.30 -7.55
C VAL A 96 -12.26 -6.80 -7.99
N ARG A 97 -12.68 -7.95 -7.45
CA ARG A 97 -14.02 -8.54 -7.67
C ARG A 97 -15.02 -7.97 -6.66
N ALA A 98 -16.24 -7.72 -7.11
CA ALA A 98 -17.30 -7.08 -6.33
C ALA A 98 -16.81 -5.84 -5.54
N PRO A 99 -16.28 -4.81 -6.24
CA PRO A 99 -15.44 -3.76 -5.64
C PRO A 99 -16.17 -2.74 -4.74
N GLY A 100 -17.48 -2.89 -4.51
CA GLY A 100 -18.26 -1.96 -3.71
C GLY A 100 -18.08 -0.50 -4.15
N SER A 101 -17.71 0.36 -3.21
CA SER A 101 -17.48 1.81 -3.43
C SER A 101 -16.11 2.17 -4.00
N LEU A 102 -15.20 1.21 -4.23
CA LEU A 102 -13.80 1.47 -4.62
C LEU A 102 -13.68 2.42 -5.82
N GLN A 103 -14.46 2.19 -6.90
CA GLN A 103 -14.42 3.07 -8.07
C GLN A 103 -14.88 4.48 -7.73
N ALA A 104 -16.02 4.60 -7.04
CA ALA A 104 -16.55 5.91 -6.68
C ALA A 104 -15.52 6.66 -5.84
N GLU A 105 -14.89 6.01 -4.86
CA GLU A 105 -13.88 6.63 -4.00
C GLU A 105 -12.59 7.01 -4.72
N LEU A 106 -12.09 6.20 -5.65
CA LEU A 106 -10.92 6.56 -6.47
C LEU A 106 -11.19 7.75 -7.40
N LEU A 107 -12.45 7.91 -7.83
CA LEU A 107 -12.87 8.99 -8.71
C LEU A 107 -13.38 10.24 -7.95
N LYS A 108 -13.45 10.20 -6.61
CA LYS A 108 -13.83 11.35 -5.79
C LYS A 108 -12.72 12.42 -5.77
N GLY A 109 -13.11 13.65 -5.46
CA GLY A 109 -12.20 14.76 -5.16
C GLY A 109 -11.48 15.33 -6.38
N ASN A 110 -10.19 15.66 -6.20
CA ASN A 110 -9.32 16.31 -7.20
C ASN A 110 -8.65 15.32 -8.16
N SER A 111 -9.17 14.10 -8.29
CA SER A 111 -8.66 13.11 -9.24
C SER A 111 -8.85 13.61 -10.67
N VAL A 112 -7.74 13.86 -11.37
CA VAL A 112 -7.79 14.24 -12.79
C VAL A 112 -7.60 12.98 -13.63
N PHE A 113 -8.60 12.70 -14.46
CA PHE A 113 -8.60 11.55 -15.35
C PHE A 113 -9.21 11.91 -16.69
N ARG A 114 -8.83 11.14 -17.71
CA ARG A 114 -9.43 11.20 -19.05
C ARG A 114 -10.20 9.92 -19.32
N THR A 115 -11.36 10.07 -19.94
CA THR A 115 -12.11 8.95 -20.49
C THR A 115 -11.37 8.37 -21.69
N VAL A 116 -11.18 7.06 -21.72
CA VAL A 116 -10.48 6.35 -22.80
C VAL A 116 -11.28 5.13 -23.22
N ARG A 117 -11.09 4.68 -24.46
CA ARG A 117 -11.69 3.43 -24.94
C ARG A 117 -10.74 2.28 -24.65
N THR A 118 -11.27 1.19 -24.10
CA THR A 118 -10.56 -0.08 -23.92
C THR A 118 -11.32 -1.18 -24.66
N PRO A 119 -10.70 -2.34 -24.93
CA PRO A 119 -11.41 -3.49 -25.52
C PRO A 119 -12.62 -3.96 -24.70
N GLN A 120 -12.64 -3.66 -23.40
CA GLN A 120 -13.70 -4.05 -22.46
C GLN A 120 -14.75 -2.94 -22.26
N GLY A 121 -14.65 -1.84 -23.01
CA GLY A 121 -15.52 -0.68 -22.89
C GLY A 121 -14.81 0.57 -22.36
N PRO A 122 -15.56 1.57 -21.88
CA PRO A 122 -14.97 2.83 -21.42
C PRO A 122 -14.12 2.61 -20.15
N GLY A 123 -12.94 3.24 -20.14
CA GLY A 123 -12.03 3.31 -18.99
C GLY A 123 -11.72 4.74 -18.58
N ARG A 124 -10.98 4.87 -17.48
CA ARG A 124 -10.44 6.14 -16.95
C ARG A 124 -8.93 6.03 -16.84
N LEU A 125 -8.20 6.83 -17.60
CA LEU A 125 -6.75 7.00 -17.41
C LEU A 125 -6.53 8.18 -16.47
N PHE A 126 -5.90 7.94 -15.32
CA PHE A 126 -5.50 9.02 -14.42
C PHE A 126 -4.33 9.80 -15.03
N THR A 127 -4.46 11.13 -15.12
CA THR A 127 -3.49 12.01 -15.77
C THR A 127 -2.66 12.83 -14.79
N SER A 128 -2.99 12.80 -13.50
CA SER A 128 -2.25 13.50 -12.45
C SER A 128 -2.25 12.73 -11.13
N GLY A 129 -1.51 13.25 -10.14
CA GLY A 129 -1.47 12.70 -8.79
C GLY A 129 -0.75 11.35 -8.70
N ARG A 130 -0.99 10.63 -7.58
CA ARG A 130 -0.30 9.36 -7.27
C ARG A 130 -0.69 8.20 -8.19
N LEU A 131 -1.83 8.31 -8.88
CA LEU A 131 -2.29 7.31 -9.85
C LEU A 131 -2.00 7.72 -11.30
N ARG A 132 -1.23 8.77 -11.54
CA ARG A 132 -0.83 9.17 -12.90
C ARG A 132 -0.34 7.95 -13.69
N ASP A 133 -0.82 7.83 -14.93
CA ASP A 133 -0.51 6.74 -15.85
C ASP A 133 -0.99 5.34 -15.40
N VAL A 134 -2.01 5.30 -14.52
CA VAL A 134 -2.79 4.11 -14.20
C VAL A 134 -4.13 4.15 -14.95
N LEU A 135 -4.44 3.04 -15.63
CA LEU A 135 -5.73 2.83 -16.28
C LEU A 135 -6.67 2.06 -15.36
N LEU A 136 -7.80 2.67 -15.01
CA LEU A 136 -8.95 2.03 -14.39
C LEU A 136 -9.93 1.59 -15.49
N ARG A 137 -10.34 0.32 -15.47
CA ARG A 137 -11.32 -0.23 -16.42
C ARG A 137 -12.26 -1.23 -15.76
N PRO A 138 -13.50 -1.38 -16.26
CA PRO A 138 -14.36 -2.49 -15.88
C PRO A 138 -13.80 -3.81 -16.41
N VAL A 139 -14.02 -4.88 -15.65
CA VAL A 139 -13.81 -6.26 -16.06
C VAL A 139 -15.01 -7.10 -15.58
N PRO A 140 -15.26 -8.31 -16.14
CA PRO A 140 -16.38 -9.12 -15.68
C PRO A 140 -16.38 -9.31 -14.16
N GLY A 141 -17.47 -8.88 -13.51
CA GLY A 141 -17.67 -8.97 -12.06
C GLY A 141 -16.76 -8.08 -11.21
N GLY A 142 -16.08 -7.08 -11.78
CA GLY A 142 -15.19 -6.22 -11.01
C GLY A 142 -14.53 -5.07 -11.77
N LEU A 143 -13.42 -4.62 -11.21
CA LEU A 143 -12.60 -3.54 -11.73
C LEU A 143 -11.15 -3.99 -11.83
N GLN A 144 -10.44 -3.39 -12.77
CA GLN A 144 -9.01 -3.54 -12.86
C GLN A 144 -8.32 -2.18 -12.98
N LEU A 145 -7.26 -2.02 -12.21
CA LEU A 145 -6.29 -0.94 -12.32
C LEU A 145 -4.99 -1.52 -12.85
N LEU A 146 -4.42 -0.93 -13.88
CA LEU A 146 -3.16 -1.41 -14.45
C LEU A 146 -2.28 -0.26 -14.94
N THR A 147 -0.98 -0.48 -14.83
CA THR A 147 0.05 0.45 -15.31
C THR A 147 0.27 0.30 -16.81
N ARG A 148 0.81 1.35 -17.45
CA ARG A 148 1.33 1.25 -18.81
C ARG A 148 2.36 0.13 -18.95
N GLY A 149 3.25 -0.05 -17.96
CA GLY A 149 4.25 -1.11 -17.95
C GLY A 149 3.62 -2.51 -18.03
N TYR A 150 2.55 -2.75 -17.25
CA TYR A 150 1.78 -4.00 -17.34
C TYR A 150 1.15 -4.18 -18.72
N ALA A 151 0.53 -3.14 -19.27
CA ALA A 151 -0.05 -3.20 -20.62
C ALA A 151 1.00 -3.57 -21.68
N THR A 152 2.19 -2.95 -21.63
CA THR A 152 3.28 -3.21 -22.58
C THR A 152 3.81 -4.64 -22.51
N GLN A 153 3.84 -5.24 -21.32
CA GLN A 153 4.45 -6.56 -21.14
C GLN A 153 3.44 -7.71 -21.26
N TYR A 154 2.19 -7.52 -20.83
CA TYR A 154 1.25 -8.62 -20.61
C TYR A 154 -0.14 -8.45 -21.24
N ASP A 155 -0.56 -7.24 -21.64
CA ASP A 155 -1.87 -7.02 -22.30
C ASP A 155 -1.81 -5.83 -23.27
N ASN A 156 -1.10 -6.01 -24.39
CA ASN A 156 -0.80 -4.95 -25.36
C ASN A 156 -2.05 -4.28 -25.96
N ARG A 157 -3.19 -4.96 -25.91
CA ARG A 157 -4.49 -4.43 -26.36
C ARG A 157 -4.93 -3.19 -25.58
N GLN A 158 -4.34 -2.92 -24.41
CA GLN A 158 -4.63 -1.72 -23.62
C GLN A 158 -3.79 -0.51 -24.01
N LEU A 159 -2.69 -0.69 -24.75
CA LEU A 159 -1.76 0.39 -25.07
C LEU A 159 -2.40 1.61 -25.75
N PRO A 160 -3.40 1.47 -26.65
CA PRO A 160 -4.08 2.64 -27.22
C PRO A 160 -4.70 3.57 -26.17
N ALA A 161 -5.13 3.06 -25.02
CA ALA A 161 -5.73 3.85 -23.95
C ALA A 161 -4.73 4.79 -23.24
N PHE A 162 -3.43 4.52 -23.35
CA PHE A 162 -2.35 5.30 -22.73
C PHE A 162 -1.76 6.37 -23.66
N ARG A 163 -2.23 6.48 -24.90
CA ARG A 163 -1.74 7.51 -25.83
C ARG A 163 -2.17 8.90 -25.35
N PRO A 164 -1.42 9.97 -25.64
CA PRO A 164 -1.89 11.34 -25.46
C PRO A 164 -3.24 11.56 -26.17
N ALA A 165 -3.99 12.56 -25.73
CA ALA A 165 -5.15 13.00 -26.50
C ALA A 165 -4.55 13.88 -27.60
N ASP A 166 -4.93 13.59 -28.84
CA ASP A 166 -4.61 14.46 -29.97
C ASP A 166 -5.32 15.81 -29.82
#